data_AF-A0A074LXV3-F1
#
_entry.id   AF-A0A074LXV3-F1
#
_cell.length_a   1.000
_cell.length_b   1.000
_cell.length_c   1.000
_cell.angle_alpha   90.00
_cell.angle_beta   90.00
_cell.angle_gamma   90.00
#
_symmetry.space_group_name_H-M   'P 1'
#
loop_
_entity.id
_entity.type
_entity.pdbx_description
1 polymer ?
#
loop_
_entity_poly.entity_id
_entity_poly.type
_entity_poly.pdbx_seq_one_letter_code
_entity_poly.pdbx_strand_id
1 'polypeptide(L)'
;MKNWKKYLLPLFAIALMFVSMFPSAASAAPAFQMPFPCGQVWEGQTRTDHSPANAVDLNRADDLGDTVVASAAGTVSVVKDLGSTSYGKYIVIDHGNGWTTYYAHLNTQTVSVGQSVKQGQKIGTVGSTGGSTGPHLHFEERSNGVTQKIVWNGAEILYWGTKNYTSKNSCTSSGVAGTVNTAGADLNVRSGPSTTYSIVGSVADNQKVTIYCQEKGQSVTGTYGTTTLWDKISSTSNQYISDAYVYTGSDGQVAPTCP
;
A
#
# COMPACT_ATOMS: atom_id res chain seq x y z
N MET A 1 -29.64 -75.31 45.60
CA MET A 1 -28.58 -74.51 44.94
C MET A 1 -29.24 -73.35 44.18
N LYS A 2 -29.28 -72.14 44.74
CA LYS A 2 -29.69 -70.92 44.00
C LYS A 2 -28.99 -69.72 44.65
N ASN A 3 -27.87 -69.32 44.06
CA ASN A 3 -27.11 -68.13 44.45
C ASN A 3 -27.68 -66.92 43.73
N TRP A 4 -28.21 -65.95 44.48
CA TRP A 4 -28.66 -64.67 43.93
C TRP A 4 -27.53 -63.66 44.09
N LYS A 5 -26.75 -63.43 43.03
CA LYS A 5 -25.81 -62.30 42.98
C LYS A 5 -26.59 -61.03 42.61
N LYS A 6 -26.59 -60.07 43.54
CA LYS A 6 -27.03 -58.68 43.32
C LYS A 6 -26.03 -58.01 42.38
N TYR A 7 -26.48 -57.53 41.23
CA TYR A 7 -25.69 -56.67 40.35
C TYR A 7 -26.22 -55.23 40.48
N LEU A 8 -25.46 -54.40 41.20
CA LEU A 8 -25.57 -52.94 41.13
C LEU A 8 -24.97 -52.49 39.79
N LEU A 9 -25.77 -51.86 38.93
CA LEU A 9 -25.24 -51.13 37.77
C LEU A 9 -24.65 -49.79 38.24
N PRO A 10 -23.44 -49.40 37.81
CA PRO A 10 -22.96 -48.04 38.03
C PRO A 10 -23.65 -47.10 37.04
N LEU A 11 -24.27 -46.02 37.54
CA LEU A 11 -24.66 -44.90 36.71
C LEU A 11 -23.39 -44.22 36.18
N PHE A 12 -23.10 -44.39 34.88
CA PHE A 12 -22.17 -43.52 34.17
C PHE A 12 -22.85 -42.18 33.90
N ALA A 13 -22.45 -41.14 34.63
CA ALA A 13 -22.82 -39.78 34.28
C ALA A 13 -22.04 -39.36 33.02
N ILE A 14 -22.73 -39.32 31.88
CA ILE A 14 -22.19 -38.73 30.65
C ILE A 14 -22.22 -37.22 30.83
N ALA A 15 -21.06 -36.63 31.13
CA ALA A 15 -20.88 -35.19 31.06
C ALA A 15 -20.89 -34.78 29.57
N LEU A 16 -22.00 -34.22 29.08
CA LEU A 16 -22.03 -33.53 27.80
C LEU A 16 -21.11 -32.30 27.89
N MET A 17 -19.91 -32.40 27.33
CA MET A 17 -19.11 -31.22 27.00
C MET A 17 -19.81 -30.49 25.86
N PHE A 18 -20.54 -29.42 26.19
CA PHE A 18 -20.95 -28.43 25.21
C PHE A 18 -19.70 -27.71 24.71
N VAL A 19 -19.15 -28.14 23.57
CA VAL A 19 -18.19 -27.33 22.81
C VAL A 19 -18.98 -26.14 22.28
N SER A 20 -18.81 -24.99 22.92
CA SER A 20 -19.35 -23.73 22.41
C SER A 20 -18.68 -23.41 21.07
N MET A 21 -19.36 -23.72 19.98
CA MET A 21 -19.03 -23.18 18.66
C MET A 21 -19.43 -21.70 18.67
N PHE A 22 -18.56 -20.84 19.22
CA PHE A 22 -18.67 -19.42 18.93
C PHE A 22 -18.33 -19.26 17.44
N PRO A 23 -19.20 -18.64 16.62
CA PRO A 23 -18.81 -18.27 15.28
C PRO A 23 -17.60 -17.34 15.41
N SER A 24 -16.45 -17.76 14.86
CA SER A 24 -15.29 -16.89 14.73
C SER A 24 -15.76 -15.67 13.97
N ALA A 25 -15.65 -14.48 14.57
CA ALA A 25 -15.83 -13.24 13.84
C ALA A 25 -14.97 -13.32 12.58
N ALA A 26 -15.57 -13.10 11.41
CA ALA A 26 -14.80 -13.00 10.17
C ALA A 26 -13.72 -11.95 10.40
N SER A 27 -12.45 -12.34 10.28
CA SER A 27 -11.35 -11.40 10.47
C SER A 27 -11.53 -10.25 9.51
N ALA A 28 -11.47 -9.02 10.03
CA ALA A 28 -11.51 -7.82 9.23
C ALA A 28 -10.47 -7.90 8.10
N ALA A 29 -10.85 -7.40 6.91
CA ALA A 29 -9.92 -7.28 5.81
C ALA A 29 -8.73 -6.40 6.21
N PRO A 30 -7.52 -6.67 5.72
CA PRO A 30 -6.43 -5.71 5.76
C PRO A 30 -6.87 -4.36 5.16
N ALA A 31 -6.23 -3.27 5.60
CA ALA A 31 -6.48 -1.94 5.07
C ALA A 31 -5.85 -1.78 3.67
N PHE A 32 -6.38 -2.50 2.68
CA PHE A 32 -5.88 -2.53 1.32
C PHE A 32 -5.82 -1.15 0.68
N GLN A 33 -4.81 -1.00 -0.17
CA GLN A 33 -4.53 0.21 -0.95
C GLN A 33 -4.40 -0.13 -2.43
N MET A 34 -4.65 0.85 -3.28
CA MET A 34 -4.36 0.70 -4.71
C MET A 34 -2.89 0.29 -4.91
N PRO A 35 -2.57 -0.70 -5.75
CA PRO A 35 -1.26 -1.34 -5.80
C PRO A 35 -0.18 -0.55 -6.56
N PHE A 36 -0.22 0.78 -6.46
CA PHE A 36 0.73 1.70 -7.11
C PHE A 36 1.34 2.68 -6.10
N PRO A 37 2.54 3.23 -6.39
CA PRO A 37 3.15 4.26 -5.56
C PRO A 37 2.19 5.41 -5.23
N CYS A 38 2.35 5.99 -4.03
CA CYS A 38 1.55 7.10 -3.54
C CYS A 38 1.38 8.22 -4.59
N GLY A 39 0.16 8.78 -4.66
CA GLY A 39 -0.17 9.93 -5.48
C GLY A 39 -0.35 9.67 -6.96
N GLN A 40 0.06 8.49 -7.46
CA GLN A 40 -0.22 8.12 -8.84
C GLN A 40 -1.72 7.99 -9.08
N VAL A 41 -2.17 8.47 -10.25
CA VAL A 41 -3.55 8.34 -10.72
C VAL A 41 -3.61 7.25 -11.77
N TRP A 42 -4.54 6.31 -11.59
CA TRP A 42 -4.75 5.17 -12.47
C TRP A 42 -6.22 5.03 -12.82
N GLU A 43 -6.49 4.66 -14.07
CA GLU A 43 -7.82 4.31 -14.50
C GLU A 43 -8.12 2.88 -14.03
N GLY A 44 -9.14 2.70 -13.20
CA GLY A 44 -9.63 1.39 -12.77
C GLY A 44 -10.89 1.02 -13.56
N GLN A 45 -10.87 -0.16 -14.17
CA GLN A 45 -11.92 -0.67 -15.04
C GLN A 45 -12.48 -1.98 -14.50
N THR A 46 -13.81 -2.04 -14.32
CA THR A 46 -14.54 -3.24 -13.90
C THR A 46 -15.71 -3.50 -14.86
N ARG A 47 -16.02 -4.78 -15.13
CA ARG A 47 -17.04 -5.18 -16.12
C ARG A 47 -17.72 -6.49 -15.73
N THR A 48 -18.99 -6.68 -16.14
CA THR A 48 -19.81 -7.82 -15.67
C THR A 48 -19.29 -9.19 -16.12
N ASP A 49 -18.48 -9.21 -17.16
CA ASP A 49 -17.82 -10.39 -17.74
C ASP A 49 -16.33 -10.49 -17.37
N HIS A 50 -15.86 -9.73 -16.38
CA HIS A 50 -14.49 -9.86 -15.88
C HIS A 50 -14.26 -11.27 -15.34
N SER A 51 -13.12 -11.86 -15.68
CA SER A 51 -12.73 -13.18 -15.19
C SER A 51 -11.45 -13.08 -14.38
N PRO A 52 -11.48 -13.40 -13.07
CA PRO A 52 -12.68 -13.71 -12.28
C PRO A 52 -13.56 -12.47 -12.06
N ALA A 53 -14.82 -12.71 -11.66
CA ALA A 53 -15.71 -11.63 -11.25
C ALA A 53 -15.10 -10.86 -10.07
N ASN A 54 -15.41 -9.57 -9.99
CA ASN A 54 -14.91 -8.61 -9.00
C ASN A 54 -13.44 -8.18 -9.14
N ALA A 55 -12.68 -8.69 -10.11
CA ALA A 55 -11.35 -8.16 -10.42
C ALA A 55 -11.41 -6.72 -10.98
N VAL A 56 -10.26 -6.04 -11.00
CA VAL A 56 -10.08 -4.74 -11.65
C VAL A 56 -8.85 -4.79 -12.56
N ASP A 57 -8.97 -4.18 -13.74
CA ASP A 57 -7.81 -3.88 -14.58
C ASP A 57 -7.45 -2.40 -14.35
N LEU A 58 -6.15 -2.13 -14.19
CA LEU A 58 -5.61 -0.81 -13.90
C LEU A 58 -4.59 -0.42 -14.96
N ASN A 59 -4.83 0.70 -15.64
CA ASN A 59 -3.97 1.20 -16.71
C ASN A 59 -3.88 2.73 -16.70
N ARG A 60 -2.86 3.26 -17.37
CA ARG A 60 -2.73 4.69 -17.70
C ARG A 60 -1.87 4.83 -18.97
N ALA A 61 -1.72 6.05 -19.48
CA ALA A 61 -0.82 6.28 -20.61
C ALA A 61 0.62 5.91 -20.25
N ASP A 62 1.31 5.22 -21.15
CA ASP A 62 2.71 4.81 -21.05
C ASP A 62 3.06 4.02 -19.77
N ASP A 63 2.18 3.10 -19.37
CA ASP A 63 2.27 2.35 -18.10
C ASP A 63 3.16 1.10 -18.14
N LEU A 64 3.63 0.65 -19.31
CA LEU A 64 4.55 -0.49 -19.41
C LEU A 64 5.82 -0.24 -18.59
N GLY A 65 6.10 -1.11 -17.62
CA GLY A 65 7.26 -0.99 -16.75
C GLY A 65 7.04 -0.13 -15.50
N ASP A 66 5.87 0.48 -15.34
CA ASP A 66 5.53 1.21 -14.13
C ASP A 66 5.59 0.32 -12.89
N THR A 67 5.95 0.91 -11.75
CA THR A 67 6.16 0.17 -10.51
C THR A 67 4.84 -0.31 -9.91
N VAL A 68 4.78 -1.60 -9.58
CA VAL A 68 3.70 -2.22 -8.81
C VAL A 68 4.18 -2.46 -7.38
N VAL A 69 3.35 -2.11 -6.41
CA VAL A 69 3.64 -2.25 -4.97
C VAL A 69 2.60 -3.11 -4.24
N ALA A 70 3.00 -3.69 -3.11
CA ALA A 70 2.09 -4.47 -2.26
C ALA A 70 0.93 -3.59 -1.73
N SER A 71 -0.30 -4.11 -1.82
CA SER A 71 -1.54 -3.43 -1.43
C SER A 71 -1.70 -3.38 0.10
N ALA A 72 -1.19 -4.40 0.78
CA ALA A 72 -1.07 -4.49 2.24
C ALA A 72 0.18 -5.30 2.59
N ALA A 73 0.60 -5.27 3.85
CA ALA A 73 1.70 -6.11 4.33
C ALA A 73 1.31 -7.60 4.31
N GLY A 74 2.28 -8.49 4.09
CA GLY A 74 2.02 -9.92 4.01
C GLY A 74 3.26 -10.73 3.67
N THR A 75 3.05 -12.00 3.31
CA THR A 75 4.08 -12.92 2.86
C THR A 75 3.79 -13.35 1.42
N VAL A 76 4.77 -13.25 0.54
CA VAL A 76 4.63 -13.68 -0.85
C VAL A 76 4.42 -15.20 -0.89
N SER A 77 3.26 -15.65 -1.38
CA SER A 77 2.90 -17.07 -1.44
C SER A 77 3.08 -17.67 -2.83
N VAL A 78 3.06 -16.83 -3.88
CA VAL A 78 3.26 -17.26 -5.27
C VAL A 78 4.08 -16.23 -6.03
N VAL A 79 5.05 -16.72 -6.82
CA VAL A 79 5.71 -16.01 -7.91
C VAL A 79 5.80 -16.99 -9.06
N LYS A 80 5.05 -16.76 -10.14
CA LYS A 80 4.97 -17.69 -11.28
C LYS A 80 4.91 -16.96 -12.61
N ASP A 81 5.28 -17.66 -13.67
CA ASP A 81 5.15 -17.25 -15.06
C ASP A 81 4.37 -18.34 -15.81
N LEU A 82 3.19 -17.99 -16.33
CA LEU A 82 2.31 -18.87 -17.11
C LEU A 82 2.46 -18.64 -18.63
N GLY A 83 3.47 -17.89 -19.07
CA GLY A 83 3.72 -17.57 -20.47
C GLY A 83 2.64 -16.66 -21.05
N SER A 84 2.17 -16.99 -22.25
CA SER A 84 1.23 -16.16 -23.04
C SER A 84 -0.24 -16.46 -22.76
N THR A 85 -0.58 -17.06 -21.63
CA THR A 85 -1.96 -17.42 -21.27
C THR A 85 -2.31 -16.98 -19.85
N SER A 86 -3.61 -16.87 -19.56
CA SER A 86 -4.12 -16.56 -18.21
C SER A 86 -3.41 -15.33 -17.60
N TYR A 87 -2.96 -15.41 -16.35
CA TYR A 87 -2.30 -14.32 -15.63
C TYR A 87 -0.91 -13.93 -16.14
N GLY A 88 -0.27 -14.73 -17.00
CA GLY A 88 1.13 -14.50 -17.38
C GLY A 88 2.06 -14.55 -16.17
N LYS A 89 2.92 -13.55 -16.02
CA LYS A 89 3.71 -13.37 -14.80
C LYS A 89 2.83 -12.77 -13.71
N TYR A 90 2.75 -13.45 -12.57
CA TYR A 90 1.94 -12.98 -11.46
C TYR A 90 2.52 -13.28 -10.08
N ILE A 91 2.12 -12.45 -9.12
CA ILE A 91 2.48 -12.56 -7.71
C ILE A 91 1.20 -12.73 -6.90
N VAL A 92 1.26 -13.56 -5.85
CA VAL A 92 0.22 -13.61 -4.81
C VAL A 92 0.85 -13.29 -3.47
N ILE A 93 0.22 -12.41 -2.69
CA ILE A 93 0.60 -12.09 -1.31
C ILE A 93 -0.48 -12.62 -0.39
N ASP A 94 -0.08 -13.41 0.61
CA ASP A 94 -0.91 -13.83 1.74
C ASP A 94 -0.80 -12.79 2.87
N HIS A 95 -1.93 -12.24 3.27
CA HIS A 95 -2.04 -11.22 4.31
C HIS A 95 -2.48 -11.79 5.66
N GLY A 96 -2.64 -13.12 5.76
CA GLY A 96 -3.19 -13.80 6.92
C GLY A 96 -4.72 -13.83 6.92
N ASN A 97 -5.26 -14.68 7.80
CA ASN A 97 -6.71 -14.84 8.00
C ASN A 97 -7.51 -15.10 6.71
N GLY A 98 -6.90 -15.80 5.76
CA GLY A 98 -7.51 -16.16 4.48
C GLY A 98 -7.53 -15.06 3.42
N TRP A 99 -6.98 -13.88 3.71
CA TRP A 99 -6.91 -12.78 2.75
C TRP A 99 -5.68 -12.87 1.86
N THR A 100 -5.87 -12.76 0.55
CA THR A 100 -4.79 -12.76 -0.44
C THR A 100 -5.03 -11.70 -1.51
N THR A 101 -3.97 -11.14 -2.07
CA THR A 101 -4.04 -10.28 -3.26
C THR A 101 -3.27 -10.89 -4.43
N TYR A 102 -3.79 -10.68 -5.65
CA TYR A 102 -3.20 -11.17 -6.89
C TYR A 102 -2.77 -9.98 -7.76
N TYR A 103 -1.59 -10.10 -8.37
CA TYR A 103 -0.99 -9.09 -9.25
C TYR A 103 -0.54 -9.77 -10.53
N ALA A 104 -1.25 -9.57 -11.63
CA ALA A 104 -1.05 -10.31 -12.88
C ALA A 104 -0.67 -9.42 -14.06
N HIS A 105 -0.32 -10.06 -15.17
CA HIS A 105 0.21 -9.45 -16.40
C HIS A 105 1.53 -8.69 -16.21
N LEU A 106 2.28 -9.00 -15.15
CA LEU A 106 3.51 -8.28 -14.81
C LEU A 106 4.57 -8.41 -15.91
N ASN A 107 5.44 -7.40 -16.02
CA ASN A 107 6.66 -7.47 -16.83
C ASN A 107 7.82 -8.06 -16.02
N THR A 108 8.01 -7.56 -14.79
CA THR A 108 9.02 -8.06 -13.86
C THR A 108 8.42 -8.42 -12.50
N GLN A 109 9.04 -9.37 -11.81
CA GLN A 109 8.73 -9.78 -10.44
C GLN A 109 10.01 -9.60 -9.62
N THR A 110 9.98 -8.78 -8.58
CA THR A 110 11.18 -8.38 -7.80
C THR A 110 11.20 -8.97 -6.39
N VAL A 111 10.36 -9.97 -6.15
CA VAL A 111 10.21 -10.66 -4.87
C VAL A 111 10.25 -12.18 -5.05
N SER A 112 10.47 -12.91 -3.97
CA SER A 112 10.51 -14.38 -3.94
C SER A 112 9.46 -14.97 -3.02
N VAL A 113 9.03 -16.20 -3.29
CA VAL A 113 8.12 -16.94 -2.40
C VAL A 113 8.73 -17.05 -0.99
N GLY A 114 7.91 -16.82 0.03
CA GLY A 114 8.32 -16.76 1.44
C GLY A 114 8.82 -15.39 1.91
N GLN A 115 9.02 -14.43 1.02
CA GLN A 115 9.45 -13.09 1.39
C GLN A 115 8.32 -12.33 2.09
N SER A 116 8.59 -11.80 3.30
CA SER A 116 7.72 -10.81 3.93
C SER A 116 7.85 -9.46 3.22
N VAL A 117 6.72 -8.82 2.95
CA VAL A 117 6.64 -7.51 2.30
C VAL A 117 5.82 -6.55 3.15
N LYS A 118 6.25 -5.28 3.17
CA LYS A 118 5.45 -4.19 3.76
C LYS A 118 4.45 -3.68 2.72
N GLN A 119 3.33 -3.12 3.19
CA GLN A 119 2.46 -2.31 2.32
C GLN A 119 3.31 -1.24 1.62
N GLY A 120 3.06 -1.01 0.31
CA GLY A 120 3.81 -0.06 -0.50
C GLY A 120 5.21 -0.51 -0.94
N GLN A 121 5.68 -1.68 -0.50
CA GLN A 121 6.94 -2.24 -1.00
C GLN A 121 6.82 -2.64 -2.47
N LYS A 122 7.80 -2.28 -3.29
CA LYS A 122 7.88 -2.72 -4.69
C LYS A 122 7.93 -4.24 -4.79
N ILE A 123 7.06 -4.79 -5.64
CA ILE A 123 6.98 -6.24 -5.90
C ILE A 123 7.19 -6.62 -7.37
N GLY A 124 7.05 -5.65 -8.28
CA GLY A 124 7.20 -5.91 -9.71
C GLY A 124 6.98 -4.65 -10.54
N THR A 125 6.73 -4.87 -11.83
CA THR A 125 6.35 -3.80 -12.76
C THR A 125 5.20 -4.23 -13.67
N VAL A 126 4.38 -3.27 -14.08
CA VAL A 126 3.30 -3.44 -15.06
C VAL A 126 3.85 -4.01 -16.36
N GLY A 127 3.11 -4.91 -16.96
CA GLY A 127 3.47 -5.56 -18.22
C GLY A 127 2.26 -5.87 -19.07
N SER A 128 2.49 -6.74 -20.04
CA SER A 128 1.47 -7.27 -20.95
C SER A 128 1.64 -8.78 -21.16
N THR A 129 2.13 -9.49 -20.15
CA THR A 129 2.30 -10.95 -20.22
C THR A 129 0.96 -11.67 -20.03
N GLY A 130 0.86 -12.94 -20.41
CA GLY A 130 -0.38 -13.70 -20.27
C GLY A 130 -1.41 -13.39 -21.35
N GLY A 131 -2.69 -13.61 -21.03
CA GLY A 131 -3.83 -13.33 -21.91
C GLY A 131 -4.20 -11.85 -21.98
N SER A 132 -3.21 -10.97 -22.10
CA SER A 132 -3.38 -9.52 -22.12
C SER A 132 -3.30 -8.97 -23.56
N THR A 133 -4.16 -8.00 -23.89
CA THR A 133 -4.18 -7.30 -25.20
C THR A 133 -3.36 -6.01 -25.20
N GLY A 134 -2.88 -5.57 -24.04
CA GLY A 134 -2.05 -4.38 -23.90
C GLY A 134 -1.61 -4.16 -22.44
N PRO A 135 -0.61 -3.31 -22.20
CA PRO A 135 -0.11 -3.05 -20.85
C PRO A 135 -1.21 -2.65 -19.87
N HIS A 136 -1.29 -3.38 -18.75
CA HIS A 136 -2.14 -3.07 -17.59
C HIS A 136 -1.76 -3.98 -16.41
N LEU A 137 -2.23 -3.64 -15.21
CA LEU A 137 -2.22 -4.54 -14.06
C LEU A 137 -3.61 -5.15 -13.87
N HIS A 138 -3.71 -6.48 -13.86
CA HIS A 138 -4.89 -7.17 -13.35
C HIS A 138 -4.73 -7.42 -11.86
N PHE A 139 -5.67 -6.94 -11.06
CA PHE A 139 -5.61 -6.98 -9.60
C PHE A 139 -6.86 -7.60 -8.98
N GLU A 140 -6.64 -8.38 -7.92
CA GLU A 140 -7.71 -9.01 -7.16
C GLU A 140 -7.47 -8.96 -5.65
N GLU A 141 -8.57 -8.86 -4.89
CA GLU A 141 -8.63 -9.15 -3.46
C GLU A 141 -9.46 -10.42 -3.26
N ARG A 142 -8.93 -11.41 -2.54
CA ARG A 142 -9.66 -12.65 -2.23
C ARG A 142 -9.70 -12.92 -0.74
N SER A 143 -10.81 -13.48 -0.28
CA SER A 143 -10.98 -14.03 1.07
C SER A 143 -11.34 -15.51 0.97
N ASN A 144 -10.56 -16.37 1.63
CA ASN A 144 -10.70 -17.82 1.61
C ASN A 144 -10.81 -18.39 0.18
N GLY A 145 -10.02 -17.83 -0.75
CA GLY A 145 -9.98 -18.24 -2.16
C GLY A 145 -11.07 -17.66 -3.06
N VAL A 146 -12.04 -16.91 -2.51
CA VAL A 146 -13.13 -16.29 -3.26
C VAL A 146 -12.83 -14.81 -3.52
N THR A 147 -12.90 -14.39 -4.79
CA THR A 147 -12.69 -12.98 -5.18
C THR A 147 -13.78 -12.08 -4.60
N GLN A 148 -13.34 -11.08 -3.86
CA GLN A 148 -14.18 -10.09 -3.20
C GLN A 148 -14.26 -8.83 -4.04
N LYS A 149 -15.27 -8.01 -3.76
CA LYS A 149 -15.27 -6.63 -4.25
C LYS A 149 -14.11 -5.86 -3.62
N ILE A 150 -13.40 -5.11 -4.44
CA ILE A 150 -12.20 -4.39 -4.05
C ILE A 150 -12.56 -3.18 -3.20
N VAL A 151 -11.89 -3.06 -2.05
CA VAL A 151 -12.06 -1.96 -1.11
C VAL A 151 -10.72 -1.29 -0.85
N TRP A 152 -10.55 -0.06 -1.34
CA TRP A 152 -9.37 0.75 -1.06
C TRP A 152 -9.70 1.88 -0.11
N ASN A 153 -8.87 2.10 0.91
CA ASN A 153 -9.12 3.14 1.91
C ASN A 153 -10.50 3.04 2.58
N GLY A 154 -11.00 1.82 2.76
CA GLY A 154 -12.33 1.58 3.35
C GLY A 154 -13.51 1.91 2.44
N ALA A 155 -13.28 2.22 1.16
CA ALA A 155 -14.33 2.48 0.18
C ALA A 155 -14.27 1.47 -0.97
N GLU A 156 -15.43 0.90 -1.33
CA GLU A 156 -15.58 0.07 -2.52
C GLU A 156 -15.26 0.89 -3.78
N ILE A 157 -14.56 0.30 -4.73
CA ILE A 157 -14.34 0.91 -6.04
C ILE A 157 -15.63 0.88 -6.88
N LEU A 158 -15.70 1.68 -7.94
CA LEU A 158 -16.76 1.63 -8.93
C LEU A 158 -16.80 0.24 -9.59
N TYR A 159 -17.95 -0.43 -9.47
CA TYR A 159 -18.26 -1.63 -10.23
C TYR A 159 -19.10 -1.32 -11.47
N TRP A 160 -18.77 -2.00 -12.56
CA TRP A 160 -19.42 -1.92 -13.87
C TRP A 160 -19.18 -0.59 -14.58
N GLY A 161 -17.92 -0.16 -14.60
CA GLY A 161 -17.50 1.04 -15.30
C GLY A 161 -16.03 1.38 -15.06
N THR A 162 -15.71 2.60 -15.44
CA THR A 162 -14.34 3.12 -15.43
C THR A 162 -14.26 4.37 -14.56
N LYS A 163 -13.25 4.45 -13.70
CA LYS A 163 -13.01 5.62 -12.85
C LYS A 163 -11.53 5.78 -12.54
N ASN A 164 -11.08 7.02 -12.43
CA ASN A 164 -9.73 7.33 -11.95
C ASN A 164 -9.63 7.25 -10.43
N TYR A 165 -8.58 6.61 -9.93
CA TYR A 165 -8.24 6.50 -8.51
C TYR A 165 -6.84 7.06 -8.27
N THR A 166 -6.68 7.81 -7.18
CA THR A 166 -5.37 8.25 -6.70
C THR A 166 -4.87 7.28 -5.63
N SER A 167 -3.67 6.75 -5.80
CA SER A 167 -3.07 5.86 -4.81
C SER A 167 -2.82 6.59 -3.51
N LYS A 168 -3.30 6.02 -2.40
CA LYS A 168 -2.88 6.41 -1.06
C LYS A 168 -1.88 5.43 -0.43
N ASN A 169 -1.36 4.51 -1.25
CA ASN A 169 -0.53 3.41 -0.77
C ASN A 169 0.79 3.91 -0.20
N SER A 170 0.90 3.78 1.12
CA SER A 170 2.09 4.19 1.87
C SER A 170 2.50 5.63 1.57
N CYS A 171 1.51 6.52 1.42
CA CYS A 171 1.71 7.98 1.38
C CYS A 171 2.29 8.53 2.67
N THR A 172 2.36 7.70 3.70
CA THR A 172 3.32 7.86 4.79
C THR A 172 4.65 7.31 4.31
N SER A 173 5.43 8.15 3.64
CA SER A 173 6.88 7.98 3.68
C SER A 173 7.26 7.73 5.15
N SER A 174 8.09 6.73 5.39
CA SER A 174 8.99 6.82 6.55
C SER A 174 9.80 8.08 6.31
N GLY A 175 9.26 9.23 6.73
CA GLY A 175 9.80 10.50 6.31
C GLY A 175 11.22 10.60 6.83
N VAL A 176 12.08 11.18 6.03
CA VAL A 176 13.47 11.37 6.43
C VAL A 176 13.47 12.41 7.54
N ALA A 177 14.14 12.11 8.65
CA ALA A 177 14.29 13.08 9.72
C ALA A 177 15.22 14.21 9.24
N GLY A 178 14.77 15.45 9.35
CA GLY A 178 15.58 16.65 9.16
C GLY A 178 15.64 17.46 10.44
N THR A 179 16.66 18.29 10.60
CA THR A 179 16.73 19.29 11.69
C THR A 179 16.85 20.69 11.09
N VAL A 180 15.91 21.57 11.43
CA VAL A 180 15.94 22.97 10.96
C VAL A 180 17.09 23.72 11.61
N ASN A 181 17.80 24.53 10.82
CA ASN A 181 18.81 25.46 11.32
C ASN A 181 18.69 26.80 10.58
N THR A 182 18.30 27.82 11.31
CA THR A 182 18.04 29.19 10.84
C THR A 182 18.79 30.24 11.65
N ALA A 183 19.74 29.82 12.50
CA ALA A 183 20.47 30.68 13.42
C ALA A 183 19.56 31.51 14.35
N GLY A 184 18.51 30.88 14.89
CA GLY A 184 17.67 31.42 15.96
C GLY A 184 16.30 31.99 15.55
N ALA A 185 15.97 32.06 14.25
CA ALA A 185 14.66 32.54 13.78
C ALA A 185 13.71 31.40 13.39
N ASP A 186 12.41 31.55 13.58
CA ASP A 186 11.45 30.57 13.07
C ASP A 186 11.48 30.48 11.54
N LEU A 187 11.49 29.26 11.00
CA LEU A 187 11.38 29.00 9.56
C LEU A 187 9.92 29.01 9.12
N ASN A 188 9.59 29.82 8.12
CA ASN A 188 8.24 29.86 7.57
C ASN A 188 7.87 28.57 6.83
N VAL A 189 6.72 27.99 7.17
CA VAL A 189 6.09 26.90 6.43
C VAL A 189 5.18 27.49 5.36
N ARG A 190 5.37 27.08 4.12
CA ARG A 190 4.69 27.60 2.92
C ARG A 190 3.68 26.59 2.38
N SER A 191 2.63 27.08 1.72
CA SER A 191 1.63 26.25 1.03
C SER A 191 2.11 25.64 -0.30
N GLY A 192 3.35 25.90 -0.71
CA GLY A 192 3.97 25.35 -1.91
C GLY A 192 5.47 25.64 -1.96
N PRO A 193 6.19 25.12 -2.97
CA PRO A 193 7.66 25.15 -3.04
C PRO A 193 8.19 26.50 -3.57
N SER A 194 7.76 27.60 -2.95
CA SER A 194 8.26 28.96 -3.23
C SER A 194 7.97 29.89 -2.05
N THR A 195 8.85 30.87 -1.83
CA THR A 195 8.67 31.93 -0.83
C THR A 195 7.48 32.85 -1.15
N THR A 196 6.96 32.80 -2.38
CA THR A 196 5.75 33.53 -2.79
C THR A 196 4.45 32.86 -2.38
N TYR A 197 4.46 31.58 -2.00
CA TYR A 197 3.28 30.90 -1.45
C TYR A 197 2.93 31.44 -0.07
N SER A 198 1.65 31.33 0.30
CA SER A 198 1.15 31.77 1.60
C SER A 198 1.87 31.04 2.74
N ILE A 199 2.13 31.78 3.83
CA ILE A 199 2.61 31.19 5.08
C ILE A 199 1.45 30.46 5.73
N VAL A 200 1.64 29.18 6.05
CA VAL A 200 0.65 28.30 6.68
C VAL A 200 1.09 27.80 8.05
N GLY A 201 2.26 28.24 8.52
CA GLY A 201 2.81 27.92 9.84
C GLY A 201 4.27 28.33 9.97
N SER A 202 4.90 27.93 11.07
CA SER A 202 6.35 28.03 11.28
C SER A 202 6.91 26.77 11.92
N VAL A 203 8.22 26.58 11.78
CA VAL A 203 9.01 25.56 12.47
C VAL A 203 10.13 26.27 13.22
N ALA A 204 10.29 25.98 14.51
CA ALA A 204 11.31 26.62 15.33
C ALA A 204 12.73 26.23 14.90
N ASP A 205 13.70 27.10 15.15
CA ASP A 205 15.11 26.76 14.99
C ASP A 205 15.48 25.52 15.83
N ASN A 206 16.33 24.65 15.30
CA ASN A 206 16.71 23.34 15.86
C ASN A 206 15.57 22.32 16.01
N GLN A 207 14.36 22.61 15.54
CA GLN A 207 13.27 21.66 15.58
C GLN A 207 13.49 20.54 14.56
N LYS A 208 13.21 19.30 14.99
CA LYS A 208 13.19 18.13 14.10
C LYS A 208 11.91 18.09 13.29
N VAL A 209 12.03 17.75 12.02
CA VAL A 209 10.92 17.59 11.07
C VAL A 209 10.99 16.22 10.39
N THR A 210 9.83 15.78 9.90
CA THR A 210 9.72 14.58 9.07
C THR A 210 9.48 15.02 7.63
N ILE A 211 10.41 14.71 6.73
CA ILE A 211 10.33 15.05 5.31
C ILE A 211 9.61 13.91 4.59
N TYR A 212 8.39 14.16 4.13
CA TYR A 212 7.57 13.13 3.48
C TYR A 212 7.90 12.97 2.00
N CYS A 213 8.13 14.08 1.31
CA CYS A 213 8.56 14.08 -0.08
C CYS A 213 9.27 15.40 -0.37
N GLN A 214 9.98 15.46 -1.49
CA GLN A 214 10.66 16.66 -1.95
C GLN A 214 10.17 17.10 -3.32
N GLU A 215 10.13 18.40 -3.54
CA GLU A 215 9.70 19.01 -4.79
C GLU A 215 10.71 20.08 -5.23
N LYS A 216 10.89 20.24 -6.54
CA LYS A 216 11.70 21.33 -7.08
C LYS A 216 10.87 22.60 -7.19
N GLY A 217 11.41 23.71 -6.71
CA GLY A 217 10.72 24.99 -6.66
C GLY A 217 11.65 26.17 -6.81
N GLN A 218 11.26 27.30 -6.20
CA GLN A 218 12.09 28.51 -6.19
C GLN A 218 13.46 28.21 -5.58
N SER A 219 14.53 28.74 -6.17
CA SER A 219 15.88 28.71 -5.59
C SER A 219 15.93 29.57 -4.32
N VAL A 220 16.43 28.99 -3.22
CA VAL A 220 16.57 29.64 -1.92
C VAL A 220 17.98 29.41 -1.41
N THR A 221 18.58 30.47 -0.85
CA THR A 221 19.84 30.40 -0.12
C THR A 221 19.56 30.44 1.38
N GLY A 222 20.14 29.51 2.11
CA GLY A 222 20.00 29.34 3.56
C GLY A 222 21.27 28.82 4.21
N THR A 223 21.15 28.31 5.43
CA THR A 223 22.28 27.88 6.28
C THR A 223 23.14 26.80 5.63
N TYR A 224 22.53 25.88 4.88
CA TYR A 224 23.22 24.77 4.22
C TYR A 224 23.53 25.03 2.74
N GLY A 225 23.44 26.29 2.29
CA GLY A 225 23.77 26.70 0.93
C GLY A 225 22.55 27.07 0.09
N THR A 226 22.66 26.90 -1.23
CA THR A 226 21.61 27.26 -2.19
C THR A 226 21.02 26.01 -2.83
N THR A 227 19.70 25.86 -2.77
CA THR A 227 19.00 24.70 -3.36
C THR A 227 17.68 25.11 -3.99
N THR A 228 17.19 24.26 -4.90
CA THR A 228 15.82 24.32 -5.44
C THR A 228 14.91 23.30 -4.79
N LEU A 229 15.41 22.49 -3.86
CA LEU A 229 14.64 21.48 -3.16
C LEU A 229 13.79 22.12 -2.05
N TRP A 230 12.56 21.65 -1.96
CA TRP A 230 11.58 21.99 -0.94
C TRP A 230 11.07 20.71 -0.29
N ASP A 231 11.10 20.69 1.03
CA ASP A 231 10.70 19.56 1.86
C ASP A 231 9.23 19.69 2.23
N LYS A 232 8.42 18.71 1.83
CA LYS A 232 7.04 18.61 2.30
C LYS A 232 7.02 17.94 3.67
N ILE A 233 6.69 18.70 4.71
CA ILE A 233 6.75 18.28 6.12
C ILE A 233 5.39 17.81 6.68
N SER A 234 4.40 17.63 5.82
CA SER A 234 3.09 17.07 6.18
C SER A 234 2.68 16.00 5.17
N SER A 235 2.19 14.87 5.68
CA SER A 235 1.64 13.77 4.85
C SER A 235 0.24 14.06 4.31
N THR A 236 -0.46 15.05 4.87
CA THR A 236 -1.89 15.29 4.58
C THR A 236 -2.21 16.69 4.09
N SER A 237 -1.27 17.63 4.18
CA SER A 237 -1.46 19.02 3.79
C SER A 237 -0.24 19.56 3.04
N ASN A 238 -0.44 20.64 2.29
CA ASN A 238 0.65 21.33 1.62
C ASN A 238 1.38 22.22 2.63
N GLN A 239 2.44 21.68 3.19
CA GLN A 239 3.32 22.35 4.14
C GLN A 239 4.75 22.10 3.71
N TYR A 240 5.39 23.14 3.20
CA TYR A 240 6.71 23.08 2.61
C TYR A 240 7.67 24.00 3.35
N ILE A 241 8.89 23.55 3.55
CA ILE A 241 10.03 24.38 3.96
C ILE A 241 11.14 24.22 2.94
N SER A 242 12.03 25.20 2.82
CA SER A 242 13.17 25.05 1.91
C SER A 242 14.24 24.17 2.55
N ASP A 243 14.72 23.20 1.78
CA ASP A 243 15.82 22.29 2.15
C ASP A 243 17.13 23.05 2.46
N ALA A 244 17.26 24.30 1.99
CA ALA A 244 18.38 25.20 2.29
C ALA A 244 18.62 25.43 3.80
N TYR A 245 17.61 25.15 4.63
CA TYR A 245 17.64 25.32 6.08
C TYR A 245 17.51 23.99 6.85
N VAL A 246 17.52 22.84 6.19
CA VAL A 246 17.25 21.55 6.82
C VAL A 246 18.47 20.63 6.73
N TYR A 247 19.00 20.22 7.88
CA TYR A 247 20.06 19.21 7.93
C TYR A 247 19.48 17.81 7.80
N THR A 248 19.81 17.12 6.72
CA THR A 248 19.42 15.73 6.45
C THR A 248 20.62 14.78 6.36
N GLY A 249 21.85 15.33 6.37
CA GLY A 249 23.09 14.58 6.13
C GLY A 249 23.44 14.38 4.65
N SER A 250 22.70 15.00 3.72
CA SER A 250 22.93 14.97 2.27
C SER A 250 22.57 16.31 1.64
N ASP A 251 23.35 16.74 0.64
CA ASP A 251 23.06 17.96 -0.15
C ASP A 251 22.10 17.69 -1.33
N GLY A 252 21.75 16.42 -1.55
CA GLY A 252 20.81 15.97 -2.57
C GLY A 252 19.49 15.47 -1.99
N GLN A 253 18.55 15.15 -2.89
CA GLN A 253 17.23 14.63 -2.54
C GLN A 253 17.32 13.37 -1.67
N VAL A 254 16.72 13.41 -0.48
CA VAL A 254 16.69 12.34 0.52
C VAL A 254 15.33 11.64 0.62
N ALA A 255 14.25 12.30 0.21
CA ALA A 255 12.90 11.75 0.24
C ALA A 255 12.35 11.57 -1.20
N PRO A 256 11.34 10.71 -1.42
CA PRO A 256 10.72 10.54 -2.74
C PRO A 256 10.22 11.88 -3.30
N THR A 257 10.11 11.98 -4.63
CA THR A 257 9.52 13.18 -5.26
C THR A 257 8.05 13.31 -4.87
N CYS A 258 7.60 14.53 -4.56
CA CYS A 258 6.20 14.78 -4.27
C CYS A 258 5.32 14.46 -5.50
N PRO A 259 4.14 13.85 -5.28
CA PRO A 259 3.19 13.55 -6.35
C PRO A 259 2.51 14.80 -6.92
#